data_AF-A0A379S6Q4-F1
#
_entry.id   AF-A0A379S6Q4-F1
#
_cell.length_a   1.000
_cell.length_b   1.000
_cell.length_c   1.000
_cell.angle_alpha   90.00
_cell.angle_beta   90.00
_cell.angle_gamma   90.00
#
_symmetry.space_group_name_H-M   'P 1'
#
loop_
_entity.id
_entity.type
_entity.pdbx_description
1 polymer ?
#
loop_
_entity_poly.entity_id
_entity_poly.type
_entity_poly.pdbx_seq_one_letter_code
_entity_poly.pdbx_strand_id
1 'polypeptide(L)'
;MPGRVVLKDHTIQIYGPPGTQAMTKASWKVFDRDITLRMEEEGKPDPRKLVKATDIGQGVIYRDELVTISALKVPHSPFPDGEAFAYRFDTQGKRIVFSGDTSWFPPLATFAQGGGYPGT
;
A
#
# COMPACT_ATOMS: atom_id res chain seq x y z
N MET A 1 20.76 -23.73 -16.83
CA MET A 1 20.56 -22.40 -16.22
C MET A 1 19.25 -22.44 -15.44
N PRO A 2 19.25 -22.28 -14.11
CA PRO A 2 18.00 -22.23 -13.35
C PRO A 2 17.18 -21.02 -13.80
N GLY A 3 15.86 -21.22 -13.92
CA GLY A 3 14.92 -20.29 -14.57
C GLY A 3 15.05 -18.85 -14.08
N ARG A 4 15.29 -17.94 -15.03
CA ARG A 4 15.28 -16.50 -14.78
C ARG A 4 13.86 -16.13 -14.33
N VAL A 5 13.71 -15.71 -13.07
CA VAL A 5 12.48 -15.04 -12.62
C VAL A 5 12.39 -13.74 -13.40
N VAL A 6 11.55 -13.73 -14.43
CA VAL A 6 11.16 -12.52 -15.14
C VAL A 6 10.06 -11.90 -14.31
N LEU A 7 10.37 -10.79 -13.63
CA LEU A 7 9.32 -9.91 -13.13
C LEU A 7 8.52 -9.45 -14.35
N LYS A 8 7.25 -9.88 -14.45
CA LYS A 8 6.37 -9.43 -15.52
C LYS A 8 6.31 -7.89 -15.51
N ASP A 9 6.02 -7.28 -16.65
CA ASP A 9 5.84 -5.82 -16.83
C ASP A 9 4.61 -5.29 -16.07
N HIS A 10 4.71 -5.28 -14.75
CA HIS A 10 3.67 -4.81 -13.86
C HIS A 10 4.29 -3.79 -12.93
N THR A 11 3.82 -2.56 -13.04
CA THR A 11 4.07 -1.52 -12.05
C THR A 11 3.59 -2.01 -10.68
N ILE A 12 4.53 -2.11 -9.75
CA ILE A 12 4.28 -2.39 -8.34
C ILE A 12 3.67 -1.13 -7.72
N GLN A 13 2.40 -1.22 -7.35
CA GLN A 13 1.71 -0.13 -6.66
C GLN A 13 1.98 -0.23 -5.16
N ILE A 14 2.33 0.90 -4.53
CA ILE A 14 2.48 1.03 -3.08
C ILE A 14 1.46 2.07 -2.62
N TYR A 15 0.64 1.69 -1.64
CA TYR A 15 -0.35 2.55 -1.02
C TYR A 15 -0.04 2.68 0.46
N GLY A 16 -0.06 3.89 0.99
CA GLY A 16 0.17 4.12 2.41
C GLY A 16 -0.12 5.56 2.83
N PRO A 17 0.03 5.88 4.13
CA PRO A 17 -0.24 7.20 4.66
C PRO A 17 0.59 8.31 3.98
N PRO A 18 0.22 9.59 4.16
CA PRO A 18 1.05 10.72 3.75
C PRO A 18 2.52 10.52 4.16
N GLY A 19 3.42 10.56 3.17
CA GLY A 19 4.85 10.31 3.37
C GLY A 19 5.35 8.99 2.77
N THR A 20 4.45 8.10 2.33
CA THR A 20 4.79 6.85 1.62
C THR A 20 5.58 7.12 0.34
N GLN A 21 5.20 8.13 -0.44
CA GLN A 21 5.96 8.54 -1.62
C GLN A 21 7.36 9.05 -1.26
N ALA A 22 7.46 9.88 -0.23
CA ALA A 22 8.72 10.44 0.24
C ALA A 22 9.66 9.34 0.76
N MET A 23 9.14 8.41 1.57
CA MET A 23 9.86 7.25 2.07
C MET A 23 10.37 6.39 0.90
N THR A 24 9.49 6.05 -0.05
CA THR A 24 9.88 5.26 -1.24
C THR A 24 11.03 5.93 -2.01
N LYS A 25 10.94 7.25 -2.23
CA LYS A 25 12.01 8.01 -2.89
C LYS A 25 13.31 8.03 -2.09
N ALA A 26 13.23 8.12 -0.77
CA ALA A 26 14.39 8.08 0.11
C ALA A 26 15.06 6.70 0.11
N SER A 27 14.29 5.61 0.06
CA SER A 27 14.82 4.24 -0.03
C SER A 27 15.72 4.05 -1.25
N TRP A 28 15.44 4.71 -2.38
CA TRP A 28 16.34 4.67 -3.54
C TRP A 28 17.74 5.19 -3.26
N LYS A 29 17.87 6.17 -2.35
CA LYS A 29 19.19 6.66 -1.93
C LYS A 29 19.87 5.69 -0.98
N VAL A 30 19.11 5.10 -0.05
CA VAL A 30 19.62 4.10 0.90
C VAL A 30 20.20 2.89 0.16
N PHE A 31 19.52 2.43 -0.89
CA PHE A 31 19.90 1.25 -1.66
C PHE A 31 20.63 1.57 -2.97
N ASP A 32 21.11 2.81 -3.17
CA ASP A 32 21.61 3.25 -4.47
C ASP A 32 22.75 2.38 -5.01
N ARG A 33 23.72 2.03 -4.15
CA ARG A 33 24.86 1.17 -4.53
C ARG A 33 24.41 -0.22 -4.98
N ASP A 34 23.47 -0.82 -4.25
CA ASP A 34 22.96 -2.16 -4.51
C ASP A 34 22.14 -2.19 -5.80
N ILE A 35 21.27 -1.19 -5.99
CA ILE A 35 20.47 -1.03 -7.21
C ILE A 35 21.39 -0.87 -8.43
N THR A 36 22.37 0.02 -8.35
CA THR A 36 23.32 0.28 -9.44
C THR A 36 24.14 -0.97 -9.77
N LEU A 37 24.68 -1.68 -8.77
CA LEU A 37 25.42 -2.93 -8.99
C LEU A 37 24.57 -3.98 -9.72
N ARG A 38 23.33 -4.19 -9.29
CA ARG A 38 22.43 -5.17 -9.90
C ARG A 38 22.00 -4.78 -11.31
N MET A 39 21.88 -3.48 -11.61
CA MET A 39 21.60 -3.01 -12.95
C MET A 39 22.79 -3.25 -13.89
N GLU A 40 24.00 -2.90 -13.46
CA GLU A 40 25.22 -2.97 -14.27
C GLU A 40 25.72 -4.41 -14.46
N GLU A 41 25.83 -5.18 -13.37
CA GLU A 41 26.48 -6.50 -13.38
C GLU A 41 25.50 -7.65 -13.67
N GLU A 42 24.27 -7.54 -13.16
CA GLU A 42 23.25 -8.60 -13.32
C GLU A 42 22.23 -8.29 -14.42
N GLY A 43 22.29 -7.11 -15.03
CA GLY A 43 21.34 -6.67 -16.07
C GLY A 43 19.89 -6.61 -15.57
N LYS A 44 19.68 -6.30 -14.29
CA LYS A 44 18.33 -6.15 -13.71
C LYS A 44 17.70 -4.84 -14.20
N PRO A 45 16.35 -4.79 -14.36
CA PRO A 45 15.66 -3.54 -14.68
C PRO A 45 15.82 -2.52 -13.55
N ASP A 46 15.76 -1.24 -13.88
CA ASP A 46 15.78 -0.16 -12.90
C ASP A 46 14.50 -0.20 -12.04
N PRO A 47 14.58 -0.58 -10.75
CA PRO A 47 13.41 -0.74 -9.90
C PRO A 47 12.66 0.58 -9.69
N ARG A 48 13.34 1.73 -9.87
CA ARG A 48 12.76 3.07 -9.76
C ARG A 48 11.67 3.32 -10.81
N LYS A 49 11.69 2.59 -11.93
CA LYS A 49 10.69 2.65 -13.00
C LYS A 49 9.54 1.64 -12.81
N LEU A 50 9.72 0.68 -11.91
CA LEU A 50 8.77 -0.40 -11.67
C LEU A 50 7.83 -0.12 -10.50
N VAL A 51 8.11 0.90 -9.69
CA VAL A 51 7.36 1.18 -8.46
C VAL A 51 6.62 2.51 -8.57
N LYS A 52 5.34 2.50 -8.22
CA LYS A 52 4.52 3.71 -8.07
C LYS A 52 3.93 3.76 -6.67
N ALA A 53 4.46 4.67 -5.85
CA ALA A 53 3.92 4.95 -4.53
C ALA A 53 2.81 6.00 -4.60
N THR A 54 1.80 5.84 -3.74
CA THR A 54 0.66 6.74 -3.62
C THR A 54 0.41 7.01 -2.14
N ASP A 55 0.43 8.28 -1.75
CA ASP A 55 -0.08 8.70 -0.45
C ASP A 55 -1.61 8.69 -0.51
N ILE A 56 -2.24 7.97 0.41
CA ILE A 56 -3.69 7.79 0.41
C ILE A 56 -4.38 8.62 1.48
N GLY A 57 -5.69 8.78 1.31
CA GLY A 57 -6.61 9.21 2.36
C GLY A 57 -7.63 8.12 2.70
N GLN A 58 -8.58 8.48 3.57
CA GLN A 58 -9.76 7.66 3.82
C GLN A 58 -10.65 7.63 2.57
N GLY A 59 -11.14 6.46 2.18
CA GLY A 59 -11.96 6.32 0.97
C GLY A 59 -11.63 5.07 0.17
N VAL A 60 -12.18 4.96 -1.04
CA VAL A 60 -11.72 3.99 -2.04
C VAL A 60 -10.38 4.45 -2.58
N ILE A 61 -9.34 3.63 -2.42
CA ILE A 61 -7.96 3.95 -2.80
C ILE A 61 -7.54 3.24 -4.10
N TYR A 62 -8.24 2.17 -4.45
CA TYR A 62 -8.04 1.43 -5.68
C TYR A 62 -9.33 0.70 -6.07
N ARG A 63 -9.57 0.59 -7.38
CA ARG A 63 -10.66 -0.19 -7.92
C ARG A 63 -10.32 -0.67 -9.32
N ASP A 64 -10.57 -1.95 -9.57
CA ASP A 64 -10.63 -2.54 -10.90
C ASP A 64 -11.87 -3.46 -11.02
N GLU A 65 -11.89 -4.32 -12.03
CA GLU A 65 -12.97 -5.28 -12.28
C GLU A 65 -13.04 -6.41 -11.23
N LEU A 66 -11.95 -6.66 -10.51
CA LEU A 66 -11.77 -7.81 -9.61
C LEU A 66 -11.87 -7.43 -8.13
N VAL A 67 -11.45 -6.21 -7.77
CA VAL A 67 -11.36 -5.76 -6.39
C VAL A 67 -11.64 -4.27 -6.24
N THR A 68 -12.34 -3.92 -5.16
CA THR A 68 -12.35 -2.56 -4.61
C THR A 68 -11.59 -2.55 -3.30
N ILE A 69 -10.61 -1.66 -3.18
CA ILE A 69 -9.82 -1.48 -1.95
C ILE A 69 -10.21 -0.15 -1.33
N SER A 70 -10.64 -0.21 -0.08
CA SER A 70 -11.01 0.95 0.73
C SER A 70 -10.06 1.07 1.92
N ALA A 71 -9.74 2.30 2.31
CA ALA A 71 -8.97 2.61 3.52
C ALA A 71 -9.83 3.42 4.49
N LEU A 72 -9.74 3.10 5.78
CA LEU A 72 -10.36 3.79 6.91
C LEU A 72 -9.25 4.34 7.81
N LYS A 73 -9.31 5.62 8.19
CA LYS A 73 -8.39 6.13 9.21
C LYS A 73 -8.70 5.48 10.55
N VAL A 74 -7.66 5.03 11.25
CA VAL A 74 -7.80 4.40 12.56
C VAL A 74 -6.89 5.08 13.59
N PRO A 75 -7.30 5.14 14.87
CA PRO A 75 -6.47 5.73 15.91
C PRO A 75 -5.29 4.80 16.24
N HIS A 76 -4.08 5.36 16.28
CA HIS A 76 -2.89 4.63 16.68
C HIS A 76 -1.91 5.56 17.40
N SER A 77 -2.18 5.85 18.68
CA SER A 77 -1.26 6.66 19.50
C SER A 77 0.14 6.03 19.52
N PRO A 78 1.23 6.83 19.40
CA PRO A 78 1.28 8.30 19.44
C PRO A 78 1.12 9.00 18.08
N PHE A 79 0.82 8.27 17.01
CA PHE A 79 0.70 8.87 15.68
C PHE A 79 -0.54 9.77 15.57
N PRO A 80 -0.40 10.95 14.94
CA PRO A 80 -1.52 11.83 14.60
C PRO A 80 -2.60 11.16 13.74
N ASP A 81 -3.80 11.72 13.79
CA ASP A 81 -4.91 11.30 12.94
C ASP A 81 -4.55 11.37 11.45
N GLY A 82 -4.77 10.28 10.73
CA GLY A 82 -4.48 10.20 9.29
C GLY A 82 -3.14 9.59 8.94
N GLU A 83 -2.40 9.06 9.91
CA GLU A 83 -1.15 8.33 9.67
C GLU A 83 -1.31 6.80 9.78
N ALA A 84 -2.39 6.31 10.38
CA ALA A 84 -2.71 4.89 10.47
C ALA A 84 -4.04 4.56 9.77
N PHE A 85 -4.07 3.42 9.07
CA PHE A 85 -5.20 3.00 8.27
C PHE A 85 -5.51 1.51 8.43
N ALA A 86 -6.81 1.19 8.47
CA ALA A 86 -7.33 -0.13 8.15
C ALA A 86 -7.64 -0.20 6.66
N TYR A 87 -7.53 -1.40 6.07
CA TYR A 87 -7.81 -1.67 4.67
C TYR A 87 -8.88 -2.74 4.53
N ARG A 88 -9.77 -2.57 3.56
CA ARG A 88 -10.79 -3.54 3.20
C ARG A 88 -10.72 -3.83 1.71
N PHE A 89 -10.73 -5.12 1.40
CA PHE A 89 -10.73 -5.66 0.05
C PHE A 89 -12.08 -6.33 -0.18
N ASP A 90 -12.89 -5.74 -1.06
CA ASP A 90 -14.15 -6.32 -1.53
C ASP A 90 -13.91 -6.99 -2.89
N THR A 91 -14.06 -8.32 -2.97
CA THR A 91 -13.80 -9.12 -4.19
C THR A 91 -14.72 -10.34 -4.28
N GLN A 92 -15.34 -10.61 -5.45
CA GLN A 92 -16.16 -11.81 -5.74
C GLN A 92 -17.03 -12.31 -4.55
N GLY A 93 -17.78 -11.40 -3.91
CA GLY A 93 -18.66 -11.73 -2.76
C GLY A 93 -17.96 -11.99 -1.43
N LYS A 94 -16.63 -11.87 -1.38
CA LYS A 94 -15.80 -11.94 -0.18
C LYS A 94 -15.33 -10.55 0.23
N ARG A 95 -15.07 -10.42 1.52
CA ARG A 95 -14.51 -9.22 2.14
C ARG A 95 -13.39 -9.62 3.08
N ILE A 96 -12.24 -8.99 2.90
CA ILE A 96 -11.05 -9.22 3.73
C ILE A 96 -10.65 -7.87 4.31
N VAL A 97 -10.41 -7.83 5.63
CA VAL A 97 -10.09 -6.59 6.34
C VAL A 97 -8.80 -6.77 7.10
N PHE A 98 -7.90 -5.80 6.95
CA PHE A 98 -6.70 -5.64 7.77
C PHE A 98 -6.90 -4.40 8.62
N SER A 99 -6.87 -4.54 9.95
CA SER A 99 -7.06 -3.41 10.86
C SER A 99 -5.91 -2.40 10.82
N GLY A 100 -4.72 -2.86 10.45
CA GLY A 100 -3.48 -2.18 10.82
C GLY A 100 -3.28 -2.21 12.34
N ASP A 101 -2.30 -1.44 12.80
CA ASP A 101 -2.12 -1.19 14.23
C ASP A 101 -3.11 -0.11 14.66
N THR A 102 -3.93 -0.41 15.66
CA THR A 102 -4.95 0.53 16.15
C THR A 102 -5.34 0.26 17.60
N SER A 103 -5.79 1.29 18.31
CA SER A 103 -6.49 1.15 19.58
C SER A 103 -7.96 0.73 19.38
N TRP A 104 -8.70 0.52 20.48
CA TRP A 104 -10.12 0.21 20.39
C TRP A 104 -10.90 1.28 19.61
N PHE A 105 -11.49 0.86 18.48
CA PHE A 105 -12.18 1.76 17.55
C PHE A 105 -13.42 1.10 16.96
N PRO A 106 -14.62 1.28 17.58
CA PRO A 106 -15.86 0.67 17.11
C PRO A 106 -16.19 0.89 15.62
N PRO A 107 -15.91 2.05 15.00
CA PRO A 107 -16.15 2.24 13.57
C PRO A 107 -15.43 1.25 12.65
N LEU A 108 -14.32 0.63 13.11
CA LEU A 108 -13.64 -0.42 12.36
C LEU A 108 -14.55 -1.63 12.11
N ALA A 109 -15.38 -2.01 13.09
CA ALA A 109 -16.32 -3.13 12.94
C ALA A 109 -17.39 -2.83 11.87
N THR A 110 -17.95 -1.62 11.88
CA THR A 110 -18.90 -1.15 10.86
C THR A 110 -18.26 -1.15 9.47
N PHE A 111 -17.04 -0.62 9.35
CA PHE A 111 -16.29 -0.64 8.11
C PHE A 111 -16.02 -2.08 7.63
N ALA A 112 -15.68 -3.00 8.55
CA ALA A 112 -15.46 -4.40 8.22
C ALA A 112 -16.73 -5.13 7.74
N GLN A 113 -17.92 -4.63 8.09
CA GLN A 113 -19.20 -5.14 7.62
C GLN A 113 -19.67 -4.53 6.30
N GLY A 114 -18.88 -3.65 5.68
CA GLY A 114 -19.25 -2.99 4.43
C GLY A 114 -19.92 -1.62 4.63
N GLY A 115 -20.02 -1.17 5.88
CA GLY A 115 -20.53 0.15 6.21
C GLY A 115 -19.62 1.27 5.70
N GLY A 116 -20.15 2.48 5.76
CA GLY A 116 -19.47 3.71 5.37
C GLY A 116 -18.39 4.15 6.35
N TYR A 117 -17.94 5.39 6.19
CA TYR A 117 -16.93 5.99 7.03
C TYR A 117 -17.58 6.78 8.18
N PRO A 118 -16.97 6.80 9.39
CA PRO A 118 -17.45 7.66 10.46
C PRO A 118 -17.34 9.14 10.05
N GLY A 119 -18.41 9.90 10.30
CA GLY A 119 -18.43 11.36 10.10
C GLY A 119 -18.51 11.84 8.65
N THR A 120 -19.02 11.03 7.72
CA THR A 120 -19.52 11.51 6.42
C THR A 120 -20.88 12.16 6.56
#